data_AF-A0A931PI74-F1
#
_entry.id   AF-A0A931PI74-F1
#
_cell.length_a   1.000
_cell.length_b   1.000
_cell.length_c   1.000
_cell.angle_alpha   90.00
_cell.angle_beta   90.00
_cell.angle_gamma   90.00
#
_symmetry.space_group_name_H-M   'P 1'
#
loop_
_entity.id
_entity.type
_entity.pdbx_description
1 polymer ?
#
loop_
_entity_poly.entity_id
_entity_poly.type
_entity_poly.pdbx_seq_one_letter_code
_entity_poly.pdbx_strand_id
1 'polypeptide(L)'
;MSDEDAKRPRGRLKRAVADVAPQIAHALGGPLAGAAVGALSRAIFGEDGADEAALADALRTADADTLLRLKVADLAFRRALEDARLEDLRIAAGDRADARARQAKMDDLTPSVLGGLIIAGFFIVLAAMVTRRLPAGAETEFSIMLGALATMTAAVVNYFFGSSAGSREKTRLLSPGDGLSGQGAQPAKPRR
;
A
#
# COMPACT_ATOMS: atom_id res chain seq x y z
N MET A 1 -31.98 24.48 -19.42
CA MET A 1 -31.53 23.56 -20.49
C MET A 1 -31.22 22.25 -19.78
N SER A 2 -32.12 21.28 -19.89
CA SER A 2 -32.18 20.11 -18.99
C SER A 2 -31.20 19.02 -19.46
N ASP A 3 -30.59 18.29 -18.53
CA ASP A 3 -29.62 17.18 -18.78
C ASP A 3 -30.08 16.11 -19.78
N GLU A 4 -31.38 16.08 -20.08
CA GLU A 4 -32.01 15.16 -21.02
C GLU A 4 -31.69 15.48 -22.51
N ASP A 5 -31.47 16.76 -22.83
CA ASP A 5 -31.19 17.21 -24.20
C ASP A 5 -29.75 16.87 -24.65
N ALA A 6 -28.79 16.91 -23.72
CA ALA A 6 -27.39 16.53 -23.97
C ALA A 6 -27.20 15.00 -24.13
N LYS A 7 -28.11 14.18 -23.60
CA LYS A 7 -27.99 12.71 -23.62
C LYS A 7 -28.35 12.09 -24.96
N ARG A 8 -29.24 12.72 -25.73
CA ARG A 8 -29.71 12.26 -27.05
C ARG A 8 -28.61 12.18 -28.11
N PRO A 9 -27.74 13.19 -28.32
CA PRO A 9 -26.64 13.09 -29.28
C PRO A 9 -25.59 12.05 -28.86
N ARG A 10 -25.22 11.98 -27.58
CA ARG A 10 -24.24 11.01 -27.05
C ARG A 10 -24.61 9.56 -27.29
N GLY A 11 -25.89 9.22 -27.12
CA GLY A 11 -26.37 7.85 -27.35
C GLY A 11 -26.24 7.42 -28.81
N ARG A 12 -26.43 8.34 -29.76
CA ARG A 12 -26.23 8.08 -31.20
C ARG A 12 -24.75 7.95 -31.54
N LEU A 13 -23.93 8.86 -31.03
CA LEU A 13 -22.48 8.86 -31.21
C LEU A 13 -21.86 7.55 -30.71
N LYS A 14 -22.25 7.11 -29.51
CA LYS A 14 -21.81 5.83 -28.92
C LYS A 14 -22.11 4.64 -29.82
N ARG A 15 -23.30 4.58 -30.43
CA ARG A 15 -23.68 3.48 -31.34
C ARG A 15 -22.89 3.53 -32.64
N ALA A 16 -22.63 4.73 -33.18
CA ALA A 16 -21.90 4.90 -34.43
C ALA A 16 -20.43 4.47 -34.32
N VAL A 17 -19.80 4.68 -33.16
CA VAL A 17 -18.37 4.35 -32.95
C VAL A 17 -18.12 3.03 -32.25
N ALA A 18 -19.15 2.29 -31.81
CA ALA A 18 -19.02 1.08 -31.01
C ALA A 18 -18.15 0.00 -31.67
N ASP A 19 -18.30 -0.21 -32.99
CA ASP A 19 -17.61 -1.29 -33.70
C ASP A 19 -16.16 -0.92 -34.05
N VAL A 20 -15.91 0.36 -34.31
CA VAL A 20 -14.61 0.86 -34.80
C VAL A 20 -13.72 1.28 -33.64
N ALA A 21 -14.28 2.01 -32.67
CA ALA A 21 -13.61 2.54 -31.49
C ALA A 21 -14.34 2.16 -30.18
N PRO A 22 -14.30 0.87 -29.79
CA PRO A 22 -15.04 0.36 -28.64
C PRO A 22 -14.61 0.98 -27.29
N GLN A 23 -13.33 1.34 -27.11
CA GLN A 23 -12.87 1.91 -25.84
C GLN A 23 -13.37 3.34 -25.67
N ILE A 24 -13.31 4.12 -26.75
CA ILE A 24 -13.90 5.46 -26.78
C ILE A 24 -15.42 5.37 -26.60
N ALA A 25 -16.09 4.42 -27.27
CA ALA A 25 -17.53 4.18 -27.12
C ALA A 25 -17.93 3.85 -25.67
N HIS A 26 -17.13 3.06 -24.97
CA HIS A 26 -17.34 2.74 -23.57
C HIS A 26 -17.19 4.00 -22.69
N ALA A 27 -16.17 4.81 -22.95
CA ALA A 27 -15.89 6.03 -22.20
C ALA A 27 -16.96 7.13 -22.40
N LEU A 28 -17.62 7.20 -23.57
CA LEU A 28 -18.71 8.16 -23.86
C LEU A 28 -19.91 8.09 -22.89
N GLY A 29 -20.11 6.93 -22.24
CA GLY A 29 -21.20 6.74 -21.27
C GLY A 29 -20.77 6.91 -19.80
N GLY A 30 -19.52 7.25 -19.55
CA GLY A 30 -18.91 7.22 -18.22
C GLY A 30 -18.26 8.55 -17.81
N PRO A 31 -17.51 8.57 -16.69
CA PRO A 31 -16.86 9.78 -16.18
C PRO A 31 -15.81 10.37 -17.14
N LEU A 32 -15.36 9.58 -18.11
CA LEU A 32 -14.39 10.00 -19.14
C LEU A 32 -15.06 10.44 -20.45
N ALA A 33 -16.37 10.72 -20.44
CA ALA A 33 -17.11 11.08 -21.65
C ALA A 33 -16.52 12.32 -22.36
N GLY A 34 -16.09 13.33 -21.60
CA GLY A 34 -15.45 14.53 -22.18
C GLY A 34 -14.14 14.21 -22.90
N ALA A 35 -13.30 13.36 -22.30
CA ALA A 35 -12.04 12.92 -22.92
C ALA A 35 -12.29 12.06 -24.18
N ALA A 36 -13.35 11.25 -24.15
CA ALA A 36 -13.76 10.44 -25.30
C ALA A 36 -14.26 11.32 -26.47
N VAL A 37 -15.08 12.34 -26.20
CA VAL A 37 -15.52 13.31 -27.22
C VAL A 37 -14.32 14.07 -27.79
N GLY A 38 -13.37 14.51 -26.95
CA GLY A 38 -12.13 15.14 -27.42
C GLY A 38 -11.27 14.22 -28.29
N ALA A 39 -11.14 12.95 -27.92
CA ALA A 39 -10.40 11.98 -28.74
C ALA A 39 -11.05 11.77 -30.13
N LEU A 40 -12.39 11.73 -30.19
CA LEU A 40 -13.11 11.64 -31.46
C LEU A 40 -12.97 12.92 -32.28
N SER A 41 -13.09 14.09 -31.65
CA SER A 41 -12.99 15.40 -32.28
C SER A 41 -11.63 15.55 -32.98
N ARG A 42 -10.54 15.21 -32.27
CA ARG A 42 -9.18 15.21 -32.85
C ARG A 42 -9.02 14.19 -33.98
N ALA A 43 -9.60 13.00 -33.84
CA ALA A 43 -9.47 11.97 -34.86
C ALA A 43 -10.16 12.36 -36.18
N ILE A 44 -11.31 13.01 -36.10
CA ILE A 44 -12.14 13.37 -37.27
C ILE A 44 -11.74 14.74 -37.83
N PHE A 45 -11.66 15.76 -36.98
CA PHE A 45 -11.50 17.17 -37.35
C PHE A 45 -10.11 17.75 -37.08
N GLY A 46 -9.25 17.04 -36.33
CA GLY A 46 -7.90 17.51 -35.99
C GLY A 46 -7.86 18.53 -34.84
N GLU A 47 -9.01 18.93 -34.30
CA GLU A 47 -9.13 19.89 -33.20
C GLU A 47 -10.00 19.34 -32.07
N ASP A 48 -9.90 19.97 -30.90
CA ASP A 48 -10.71 19.66 -29.73
C ASP A 48 -11.98 20.51 -29.70
N GLY A 49 -13.08 19.92 -29.18
CA GLY A 49 -14.30 20.68 -28.87
C GLY A 49 -15.35 20.73 -29.98
N ALA A 50 -15.31 19.83 -30.97
CA ALA A 50 -16.41 19.70 -31.91
C ALA A 50 -17.71 19.27 -31.20
N ASP A 51 -18.84 19.78 -31.70
CA ASP A 51 -20.16 19.44 -31.17
C ASP A 51 -20.49 17.96 -31.39
N GLU A 52 -21.11 17.32 -30.40
CA GLU A 52 -21.39 15.89 -30.40
C GLU A 52 -22.38 15.49 -31.51
N ALA A 53 -23.27 16.41 -31.91
CA ALA A 53 -24.15 16.19 -33.05
C ALA A 53 -23.36 16.21 -34.37
N ALA A 54 -22.45 17.18 -34.55
CA ALA A 54 -21.58 17.27 -35.71
C ALA A 54 -20.66 16.05 -35.85
N LEU A 55 -20.14 15.55 -34.72
CA LEU A 55 -19.40 14.29 -34.67
C LEU A 55 -20.23 13.10 -35.15
N ALA A 56 -21.46 12.97 -34.66
CA ALA A 56 -22.35 11.87 -35.03
C ALA A 56 -22.70 11.91 -36.53
N ASP A 57 -22.87 13.10 -37.10
CA ASP A 57 -23.15 13.27 -38.52
C ASP A 57 -21.92 12.98 -39.40
N ALA A 58 -20.74 13.45 -39.00
CA ALA A 58 -19.48 13.17 -39.71
C ALA A 58 -19.18 11.66 -39.78
N LEU A 59 -19.55 10.90 -38.74
CA LEU A 59 -19.37 9.45 -38.71
C LEU A 59 -20.32 8.69 -39.64
N ARG A 60 -21.47 9.27 -40.02
CA ARG A 60 -22.42 8.61 -40.95
C ARG A 60 -21.88 8.54 -42.37
N THR A 61 -21.07 9.52 -42.75
CA THR A 61 -20.45 9.63 -44.08
C THR A 61 -18.93 9.44 -44.02
N ALA A 62 -18.43 8.80 -42.96
CA ALA A 62 -17.00 8.59 -42.78
C ALA A 62 -16.43 7.70 -43.88
N ASP A 63 -15.29 8.10 -44.42
CA ASP A 63 -14.51 7.32 -45.36
C ASP A 63 -13.56 6.34 -44.63
N ALA A 64 -12.94 5.43 -45.40
CA ALA A 64 -12.05 4.42 -44.84
C ALA A 64 -10.85 5.02 -44.09
N ASP A 65 -10.35 6.19 -44.53
CA ASP A 65 -9.28 6.92 -43.84
C ASP A 65 -9.72 7.44 -42.46
N THR A 66 -10.90 8.06 -42.38
CA THR A 66 -11.45 8.52 -41.10
C THR A 66 -11.68 7.35 -40.14
N LEU A 67 -12.17 6.20 -40.65
CA LEU A 67 -12.33 4.99 -39.83
C LEU A 67 -10.98 4.44 -39.33
N LEU A 68 -9.93 4.50 -40.15
CA LEU A 68 -8.59 4.11 -39.74
C LEU A 68 -8.04 5.06 -38.67
N ARG A 69 -8.17 6.38 -38.85
CA ARG A 69 -7.80 7.39 -37.84
C ARG A 69 -8.54 7.17 -36.53
N LEU A 70 -9.83 6.86 -36.60
CA LEU A 70 -10.65 6.54 -35.44
C LEU A 70 -10.15 5.27 -34.72
N LYS A 71 -9.74 4.24 -35.47
CA LYS A 71 -9.16 3.03 -34.88
C LYS A 71 -7.83 3.29 -34.18
N VAL A 72 -6.97 4.10 -34.79
CA VAL A 72 -5.69 4.52 -34.19
C VAL A 72 -5.94 5.32 -32.92
N ALA A 73 -6.91 6.24 -32.94
CA ALA A 73 -7.30 7.02 -31.77
C ALA A 73 -7.83 6.12 -30.63
N ASP A 74 -8.61 5.08 -30.94
CA ASP A 74 -9.10 4.11 -29.94
C ASP A 74 -7.95 3.34 -29.27
N LEU A 75 -6.95 2.93 -30.05
CA LEU A 75 -5.77 2.24 -29.54
C LEU A 75 -4.90 3.17 -28.66
N ALA A 76 -4.73 4.43 -29.08
CA ALA A 76 -4.01 5.42 -28.29
C ALA A 76 -4.75 5.72 -26.98
N PHE A 77 -6.07 5.86 -27.04
CA PHE A 77 -6.91 6.07 -25.85
C PHE A 77 -6.82 4.88 -24.89
N ARG A 78 -6.84 3.65 -25.41
CA ARG A 78 -6.65 2.44 -24.61
C ARG A 78 -5.29 2.43 -23.90
N ARG A 79 -4.21 2.74 -24.62
CA ARG A 79 -2.85 2.79 -24.04
C ARG A 79 -2.77 3.81 -22.91
N ALA A 80 -3.29 5.02 -23.12
CA ALA A 80 -3.31 6.04 -22.09
C ALA A 80 -4.05 5.59 -20.80
N LEU A 81 -5.15 4.84 -20.95
CA LEU A 81 -5.86 4.26 -19.80
C LEU A 81 -5.06 3.17 -19.10
N GLU A 82 -4.38 2.30 -19.85
CA GLU A 82 -3.53 1.25 -19.29
C GLU A 82 -2.32 1.86 -18.56
N ASP A 83 -1.68 2.88 -19.14
CA ASP A 83 -0.54 3.58 -18.54
C ASP A 83 -0.91 4.27 -17.23
N ALA A 84 -2.06 4.98 -17.19
CA ALA A 84 -2.56 5.61 -15.98
C ALA A 84 -2.80 4.57 -14.86
N ARG A 85 -3.38 3.41 -15.21
CA ARG A 85 -3.58 2.31 -14.25
C ARG A 85 -2.27 1.73 -13.73
N LEU A 86 -1.27 1.57 -14.59
CA LEU A 86 0.04 1.08 -14.17
C LEU A 86 0.72 2.06 -13.22
N GLU A 87 0.56 3.35 -13.45
CA GLU A 87 1.11 4.38 -12.56
C GLU A 87 0.42 4.39 -11.20
N ASP A 88 -0.92 4.29 -11.16
CA ASP A 88 -1.66 4.14 -9.90
C ASP A 88 -1.18 2.91 -9.10
N LEU A 89 -0.93 1.79 -9.79
CA LEU A 89 -0.41 0.57 -9.17
C LEU A 89 1.01 0.75 -8.64
N ARG A 90 1.88 1.48 -9.36
CA ARG A 90 3.24 1.79 -8.91
C ARG A 90 3.23 2.69 -7.67
N ILE A 91 2.39 3.74 -7.68
CA ILE A 91 2.23 4.63 -6.52
C ILE A 91 1.74 3.82 -5.32
N ALA A 92 0.70 3.02 -5.48
CA ALA A 92 0.17 2.18 -4.39
C ALA A 92 1.19 1.12 -3.90
N ALA A 93 2.03 0.59 -4.78
CA ALA A 93 3.12 -0.32 -4.39
C ALA A 93 4.23 0.43 -3.63
N GLY A 94 4.58 1.64 -4.07
CA GLY A 94 5.52 2.56 -3.41
C GLY A 94 5.05 2.90 -2.00
N ASP A 95 3.80 3.32 -1.83
CA ASP A 95 3.22 3.63 -0.52
C ASP A 95 3.32 2.46 0.46
N ARG A 96 3.09 1.23 -0.03
CA ARG A 96 3.24 0.01 0.80
C ARG A 96 4.71 -0.28 1.12
N ALA A 97 5.62 -0.04 0.18
CA ALA A 97 7.05 -0.21 0.41
C ALA A 97 7.55 0.81 1.44
N ASP A 98 7.14 2.07 1.33
CA ASP A 98 7.46 3.14 2.27
C ASP A 98 6.84 2.88 3.65
N ALA A 99 5.61 2.37 3.73
CA ALA A 99 5.01 1.96 4.99
C ALA A 99 5.82 0.85 5.68
N ARG A 100 6.27 -0.16 4.93
CA ARG A 100 7.15 -1.21 5.47
C ARG A 100 8.53 -0.68 5.84
N ALA A 101 9.09 0.22 5.05
CA ALA A 101 10.38 0.86 5.34
C ALA A 101 10.29 1.75 6.58
N ARG A 102 9.16 2.45 6.79
CA ARG A 102 8.89 3.18 8.03
C ARG A 102 8.78 2.23 9.21
N GLN A 103 8.05 1.11 9.08
CA GLN A 103 7.97 0.12 10.16
C GLN A 103 9.35 -0.47 10.52
N ALA A 104 10.20 -0.71 9.52
CA ALA A 104 11.57 -1.19 9.73
C ALA A 104 12.52 -0.11 10.27
N LYS A 105 12.30 1.18 9.94
CA LYS A 105 13.06 2.32 10.48
C LYS A 105 12.58 2.77 11.85
N MET A 106 11.32 2.50 12.20
CA MET A 106 10.78 2.60 13.55
C MET A 106 11.24 1.43 14.42
N ASP A 107 12.49 0.98 14.22
CA ASP A 107 13.32 0.29 15.19
C ASP A 107 13.57 1.27 16.36
N ASP A 108 12.47 1.59 17.04
CA ASP A 108 12.34 2.64 18.01
C ASP A 108 13.25 2.23 19.15
N LEU A 109 14.42 2.85 19.26
CA LEU A 109 15.34 2.60 20.36
C LEU A 109 14.74 3.10 21.68
N THR A 110 13.64 3.85 21.63
CA THR A 110 12.97 4.47 22.78
C THR A 110 12.63 3.46 23.87
N PRO A 111 12.00 2.29 23.62
CA PRO A 111 11.77 1.29 24.65
C PRO A 111 13.10 0.75 25.18
N SER A 112 14.07 0.44 24.32
CA SER A 112 15.37 -0.13 24.74
C SER A 112 16.17 0.83 25.63
N VAL A 113 16.18 2.12 25.29
CA VAL A 113 16.82 3.19 26.08
C VAL A 113 16.07 3.40 27.40
N LEU A 114 14.73 3.47 27.36
CA LEU A 114 13.91 3.63 28.56
C LEU A 114 14.05 2.44 29.51
N GLY A 115 14.06 1.22 28.98
CA GLY A 115 14.28 -0.01 29.74
C GLY A 115 15.67 -0.04 30.39
N GLY A 116 16.71 0.35 29.64
CA GLY A 116 18.06 0.51 30.18
C GLY A 116 18.13 1.54 31.31
N LEU A 117 17.44 2.67 31.16
CA LEU A 117 17.40 3.74 32.17
C LEU A 117 16.68 3.28 33.46
N ILE A 118 15.57 2.54 33.34
CA ILE A 118 14.86 1.98 34.49
C ILE A 118 15.72 0.96 35.24
N ILE A 119 16.39 0.04 34.52
CA ILE A 119 17.30 -0.94 35.13
C ILE A 119 18.47 -0.24 35.83
N ALA A 120 19.10 0.74 35.17
CA ALA A 120 20.19 1.51 35.76
C ALA A 120 19.75 2.28 37.02
N GLY A 121 18.58 2.92 36.98
CA GLY A 121 17.99 3.63 38.11
C GLY A 121 17.74 2.70 39.31
N PHE A 122 17.23 1.48 39.06
CA PHE A 122 17.04 0.48 40.12
C PHE A 122 18.35 0.10 40.82
N PHE A 123 19.41 -0.18 40.06
CA PHE A 123 20.72 -0.51 40.64
C PHE A 123 21.36 0.67 41.38
N ILE A 124 21.17 1.90 40.92
CA ILE A 124 21.65 3.11 41.63
C ILE A 124 20.95 3.25 42.99
N VAL A 125 19.63 3.09 43.03
CA VAL A 125 18.86 3.14 44.29
C VAL A 125 19.30 2.03 45.24
N LEU A 126 19.47 0.80 44.74
CA LEU A 126 20.00 -0.32 45.53
C LEU A 126 21.39 0.00 46.10
N ALA A 127 22.31 0.51 45.28
CA ALA A 127 23.66 0.86 45.73
C ALA A 127 23.64 1.98 46.78
N ALA A 128 22.78 2.98 46.61
CA ALA A 128 22.59 4.06 47.58
C ALA A 128 22.04 3.54 48.92
N MET A 129 21.10 2.59 48.90
CA MET A 129 20.57 1.95 50.10
C MET A 129 21.61 1.10 50.84
N VAL A 130 22.49 0.40 50.11
CA VAL A 130 23.56 -0.41 50.73
C VAL A 130 24.68 0.46 51.32
N THR A 131 24.97 1.62 50.71
CA THR A 131 26.09 2.49 51.13
C THR A 131 25.71 3.55 52.16
N ARG A 132 24.44 3.94 52.28
CA ARG A 132 23.98 4.94 53.25
C ARG A 132 23.11 4.31 54.34
N ARG A 133 23.33 4.73 55.59
CA ARG A 133 22.41 4.37 56.68
C ARG A 133 21.07 5.07 56.48
N LEU A 134 20.01 4.28 56.43
CA LEU A 134 18.64 4.78 56.34
C LEU A 134 18.29 5.53 57.64
N PRO A 135 17.52 6.64 57.57
CA PRO A 135 17.04 7.33 58.76
C PRO A 135 16.12 6.41 59.57
N ALA A 136 16.30 6.40 60.89
CA ALA A 136 15.55 5.55 61.80
C ALA A 136 14.03 5.80 61.65
N GLY A 137 13.26 4.73 61.42
CA GLY A 137 11.81 4.78 61.21
C GLY A 137 11.35 4.85 59.75
N ALA A 138 12.25 5.05 58.77
CA ALA A 138 11.88 5.07 57.35
C ALA A 138 12.03 3.70 56.64
N GLU A 139 12.58 2.69 57.32
CA GLU A 139 12.94 1.38 56.76
C GLU A 139 11.77 0.67 56.07
N THR A 140 10.58 0.71 56.68
CA THR A 140 9.36 0.10 56.12
C THR A 140 8.93 0.81 54.83
N GLU A 141 8.92 2.14 54.81
CA GLU A 141 8.52 2.94 53.65
C GLU A 141 9.47 2.69 52.46
N PHE A 142 10.79 2.72 52.73
CA PHE A 142 11.81 2.41 51.72
C PHE A 142 11.70 0.99 51.19
N SER A 143 11.36 0.01 52.04
CA SER A 143 11.20 -1.40 51.62
C SER A 143 9.97 -1.61 50.73
N ILE A 144 8.86 -0.92 51.02
CA ILE A 144 7.65 -0.95 50.19
C ILE A 144 7.94 -0.33 48.81
N MET A 145 8.59 0.84 48.79
CA MET A 145 8.98 1.51 47.54
C MET A 145 9.96 0.66 46.72
N LEU A 146 10.90 -0.02 47.37
CA LEU A 146 11.84 -0.92 46.71
C LEU A 146 11.12 -2.12 46.08
N GLY A 147 10.12 -2.69 46.76
CA GLY A 147 9.29 -3.77 46.21
C GLY A 147 8.50 -3.33 44.97
N ALA A 148 7.93 -2.12 44.97
CA ALA A 148 7.27 -1.56 43.79
C ALA A 148 8.25 -1.36 42.62
N LEU A 149 9.46 -0.84 42.89
CA LEU A 149 10.49 -0.62 41.89
C LEU A 149 11.03 -1.94 41.30
N ALA A 150 11.18 -2.98 42.13
CA ALA A 150 11.55 -4.32 41.70
C ALA A 150 10.48 -4.92 40.77
N THR A 151 9.19 -4.72 41.08
CA THR A 151 8.07 -5.17 40.23
C THR A 151 8.06 -4.47 38.88
N MET A 152 8.32 -3.16 38.85
CA MET A 152 8.43 -2.39 37.62
C MET A 152 9.63 -2.85 36.76
N THR A 153 10.77 -3.12 37.40
CA THR A 153 11.96 -3.66 36.73
C THR A 153 11.68 -5.06 36.14
N ALA A 154 10.99 -5.93 36.88
CA ALA A 154 10.57 -7.24 36.38
C ALA A 154 9.62 -7.13 35.18
N ALA A 155 8.70 -6.15 35.18
CA ALA A 155 7.82 -5.89 34.04
C ALA A 155 8.60 -5.45 32.79
N VAL A 156 9.64 -4.61 32.94
CA VAL A 156 10.54 -4.21 31.85
C VAL A 156 11.31 -5.42 31.31
N VAL A 157 11.90 -6.25 32.19
CA VAL A 157 12.60 -7.48 31.78
C VAL A 157 11.64 -8.42 31.03
N ASN A 158 10.42 -8.60 31.51
CA ASN A 158 9.41 -9.43 30.84
C ASN A 158 8.99 -8.87 29.48
N TYR A 159 8.89 -7.55 29.32
CA TYR A 159 8.59 -6.91 28.04
C TYR A 159 9.67 -7.22 26.99
N PHE A 160 10.96 -7.07 27.34
CA PHE A 160 12.07 -7.30 26.40
C PHE A 160 12.35 -8.79 26.15
N PHE A 161 12.40 -9.60 27.21
CA PHE A 161 12.84 -11.00 27.12
C PHE A 161 11.69 -12.01 27.02
N GLY A 162 10.51 -11.68 27.54
CA GLY A 162 9.33 -12.56 27.48
C GLY A 162 8.61 -12.52 26.12
N SER A 163 8.51 -11.35 25.49
CA SER A 163 7.85 -11.20 24.17
C SER A 163 8.62 -11.89 23.03
N SER A 164 9.94 -12.01 23.16
CA SER A 164 10.83 -12.63 22.18
C SER A 164 10.67 -14.16 22.10
N ALA A 165 10.42 -14.82 23.23
CA ALA A 165 10.09 -16.25 23.26
C ALA A 165 8.68 -16.51 22.70
N GLY A 166 7.69 -15.69 23.09
CA GLY A 166 6.31 -15.83 22.63
C GLY A 166 6.14 -15.58 21.12
N SER A 167 6.88 -14.64 20.54
CA SER A 167 6.81 -14.37 19.09
C SER A 167 7.47 -15.48 18.27
N ARG A 168 8.61 -16.02 18.71
CA ARG A 168 9.27 -17.16 18.05
C ARG A 168 8.38 -18.40 18.03
N GLU A 169 7.69 -18.70 19.12
CA GLU A 169 6.77 -19.83 19.19
C GLU A 169 5.56 -19.63 18.28
N LYS A 170 4.99 -18.42 18.24
CA LYS A 170 3.87 -18.10 17.32
C LYS A 170 4.29 -18.19 15.85
N THR A 171 5.46 -17.67 15.48
CA THR A 171 5.97 -17.77 14.09
C THR A 171 6.24 -19.23 13.70
N ARG A 172 6.73 -20.05 14.64
CA ARG A 172 6.92 -21.50 14.43
C ARG A 172 5.58 -22.23 14.23
N LEU A 173 4.57 -21.91 15.04
CA LEU A 173 3.24 -22.52 14.95
C LEU A 173 2.44 -22.07 13.72
N LEU A 174 2.72 -20.87 13.19
CA LEU A 174 2.04 -20.30 12.03
C LEU A 174 2.77 -20.53 10.70
N SER A 175 3.97 -21.10 10.70
CA SER A 175 4.67 -21.49 9.47
C SER A 175 4.14 -22.84 8.98
N PRO A 176 3.37 -22.88 7.87
CA PRO A 176 2.92 -24.14 7.30
C PRO A 176 4.07 -24.74 6.50
N GLY A 177 4.70 -25.80 7.02
CA GLY A 177 5.47 -26.73 6.19
C GLY A 177 6.97 -26.88 6.46
N ASP A 178 7.38 -27.11 7.71
CA ASP A 178 8.76 -27.57 8.01
C ASP A 178 8.78 -28.93 8.73
N GLY A 179 7.81 -29.79 8.39
CA GLY A 179 7.70 -31.15 8.92
C GLY A 179 8.17 -32.27 7.97
N LEU A 180 8.67 -31.97 6.76
CA LEU A 180 8.94 -33.01 5.75
C LEU A 180 10.24 -32.87 4.93
N SER A 181 11.17 -31.97 5.26
CA SER A 181 12.42 -31.76 4.50
C SER A 181 13.67 -32.38 5.17
N GLY A 182 13.48 -33.36 6.06
CA GLY A 182 14.55 -33.91 6.90
C GLY A 182 14.95 -35.37 6.62
N GLN A 183 14.68 -35.94 5.43
CA GLN A 183 15.12 -37.32 5.15
C GLN A 183 15.61 -37.50 3.71
N GLY A 184 16.93 -37.72 3.58
CA GLY A 184 17.51 -38.51 2.50
C GLY A 184 18.18 -37.77 1.36
N ALA A 185 19.37 -37.20 1.58
CA ALA A 185 20.40 -37.11 0.54
C ALA A 185 21.79 -36.96 1.17
N GLN A 186 22.37 -38.10 1.56
CA GLN A 186 23.78 -38.17 1.93
C GLN A 186 24.60 -38.23 0.63
N PRO A 187 25.49 -37.27 0.32
CA PRO A 187 26.27 -37.33 -0.92
C PRO A 187 27.33 -38.42 -0.81
N ALA A 188 27.25 -39.41 -1.71
CA ALA A 188 28.21 -40.50 -1.81
C ALA A 188 29.62 -39.95 -2.14
N LYS A 189 30.60 -40.28 -1.30
CA LYS A 189 32.01 -40.01 -1.57
C LYS A 189 32.50 -40.91 -2.72
N PRO A 190 33.31 -40.39 -3.67
CA PRO A 190 33.93 -41.23 -4.67
C PRO A 190 35.05 -42.06 -4.01
N ARG A 191 34.98 -43.39 -4.13
CA ARG A 191 36.10 -44.28 -3.82
C ARG A 191 37.10 -44.24 -4.97
N ARG A 192 38.37 -44.08 -4.62
CA ARG A 192 39.52 -44.30 -5.51
C ARG A 192 39.59 -45.74 -5.97
#